data_AF-A0A382LV63-F1
#
_entry.id   AF-A0A382LV63-F1
#
_cell.length_a   1.000
_cell.length_b   1.000
_cell.length_c   1.000
_cell.angle_alpha   90.00
_cell.angle_beta   90.00
_cell.angle_gamma   90.00
#
_symmetry.space_group_name_H-M   'P 1'
#
loop_
_entity.id
_entity.type
_entity.pdbx_description
1 polymer ?
#
loop_
_entity_poly.entity_id
_entity_poly.type
_entity_poly.pdbx_seq_one_letter_code
_entity_poly.pdbx_strand_id
1 'polypeptide(L)'
;VLNMVEGRPSGPEIPRYPDAEMPFTLSTPKAVAIGSQLGHVDTFRVHPLLLLRQLRFGIVRPDRGVTWLDDPESGDRTFTVRPEGSELFYNDGELNVRLYLTVDRRYTALVGLLVIRSPAAVEIIATWEAQHTTGSAQTNTKVDNTQIGWDAGAQAVVWRDKTGFAVKAGFGRETPTHILGFQPDKHLNEVGLLAPFRPSEEGVGGTGPASPDASNVALQVRVETKPNSSSLLPIVFVGGPESDLNVDAAFEELIAAPGRAWVENADYYRDFLGRRTMSLQVPGNGFQKTFEWAKIGIESLRTKLPDVGDGMISGFGSLEPADAWVATPNAFGIGTLWAAMAADAYGDQAPATETLRLAAQYQGIDGRIPTSINATHQVIANRISDTALFLIAL
;
A
#
# COMPACT_ATOMS: atom_id res chain seq x y z
N VAL A 1 14.89 -15.17 3.47
CA VAL A 1 13.61 -14.47 3.20
C VAL A 1 12.47 -14.99 4.08
N LEU A 2 12.07 -16.27 4.05
CA LEU A 2 10.94 -16.76 4.86
C LEU A 2 11.11 -16.49 6.38
N ASN A 3 12.28 -16.80 6.94
CA ASN A 3 12.59 -16.50 8.35
C ASN A 3 12.51 -14.99 8.70
N MET A 4 12.60 -14.10 7.71
CA MET A 4 12.51 -12.65 7.92
C MET A 4 11.06 -12.20 8.12
N VAL A 5 10.10 -12.84 7.45
CA VAL A 5 8.66 -12.52 7.53
C VAL A 5 7.94 -13.33 8.61
N GLU A 6 8.36 -14.56 8.88
CA GLU A 6 7.83 -15.42 9.95
C GLU A 6 8.47 -15.14 11.33
N GLY A 7 9.24 -14.05 11.45
CA GLY A 7 9.92 -13.65 12.68
C GLY A 7 8.97 -13.27 13.82
N ARG A 8 9.55 -12.98 15.01
CA ARG A 8 8.76 -12.54 16.17
C ARG A 8 8.05 -11.21 15.88
N PRO A 9 6.73 -11.13 16.09
CA PRO A 9 5.96 -9.89 15.90
C PRO A 9 6.57 -8.71 16.64
N SER A 10 6.46 -7.51 16.07
CA SER A 10 6.97 -6.29 16.71
C SER A 10 6.09 -5.75 17.84
N GLY A 11 4.82 -6.16 17.88
CA GLY A 11 3.82 -5.64 18.80
C GLY A 11 2.55 -6.49 18.82
N PRO A 12 1.38 -5.88 19.11
CA PRO A 12 0.12 -6.60 19.21
C PRO A 12 -0.32 -7.13 17.84
N GLU A 13 -1.04 -8.25 17.83
CA GLU A 13 -1.61 -8.85 16.63
C GLU A 13 -3.13 -8.82 16.67
N ILE A 14 -3.77 -8.66 15.51
CA ILE A 14 -5.20 -8.82 15.34
C ILE A 14 -5.43 -9.93 14.30
N PRO A 15 -5.55 -11.20 14.74
CA PRO A 15 -5.98 -12.29 13.87
C PRO A 15 -7.50 -12.29 13.73
N ARG A 16 -8.00 -12.52 12.51
CA ARG A 16 -9.42 -12.66 12.20
C ARG A 16 -9.69 -13.76 11.19
N TYR A 17 -10.86 -14.37 11.30
CA TYR A 17 -11.48 -15.12 10.21
C TYR A 17 -12.26 -14.10 9.37
N PRO A 18 -11.91 -13.87 8.10
CA PRO A 18 -12.49 -12.80 7.30
C PRO A 18 -13.90 -13.18 6.81
N ASP A 19 -14.89 -13.04 7.68
CA ASP A 19 -16.32 -13.24 7.38
C ASP A 19 -17.06 -11.92 7.06
N ALA A 20 -16.43 -10.78 7.39
CA ALA A 20 -16.92 -9.45 7.10
C ALA A 20 -15.80 -8.53 6.63
N GLU A 21 -16.17 -7.56 5.80
CA GLU A 21 -15.26 -6.52 5.33
C GLU A 21 -14.84 -5.60 6.49
N MET A 22 -13.54 -5.60 6.79
CA MET A 22 -12.93 -4.68 7.74
C MET A 22 -11.69 -4.06 7.10
N PRO A 23 -11.46 -2.74 7.18
CA PRO A 23 -10.29 -2.15 6.58
C PRO A 23 -9.01 -2.49 7.36
N PHE A 24 -7.87 -2.37 6.67
CA PHE A 24 -6.54 -2.28 7.28
C PHE A 24 -5.74 -1.18 6.58
N THR A 25 -4.75 -0.63 7.28
CA THR A 25 -3.85 0.40 6.77
C THR A 25 -2.41 0.01 7.06
N LEU A 26 -1.55 0.08 6.05
CA LEU A 26 -0.11 -0.01 6.18
C LEU A 26 0.47 1.31 5.72
N SER A 27 1.21 2.03 6.56
CA SER A 27 1.78 3.31 6.16
C SER A 27 3.21 3.51 6.64
N THR A 28 3.91 4.31 5.85
CA THR A 28 5.14 4.99 6.20
C THR A 28 4.93 6.47 5.94
N PRO A 29 5.87 7.34 6.36
CA PRO A 29 5.77 8.75 6.01
C PRO A 29 5.71 9.03 4.51
N LYS A 30 6.12 8.11 3.62
CA LYS A 30 6.13 8.36 2.18
C LYS A 30 5.02 7.63 1.41
N ALA A 31 4.43 6.60 1.99
CA ALA A 31 3.52 5.70 1.27
C ALA A 31 2.46 5.11 2.19
N VAL A 32 1.27 4.85 1.64
CA VAL A 32 0.17 4.21 2.35
C VAL A 32 -0.54 3.20 1.45
N ALA A 33 -0.76 2.00 1.97
CA ALA A 33 -1.67 1.01 1.40
C ALA A 33 -2.89 0.88 2.31
N ILE A 34 -4.07 0.95 1.72
CA ILE A 34 -5.34 0.72 2.40
C ILE A 34 -6.04 -0.41 1.68
N GLY A 35 -6.59 -1.36 2.43
CA GLY A 35 -7.30 -2.48 1.87
C GLY A 35 -8.28 -3.09 2.85
N SER A 36 -8.81 -4.24 2.46
CA SER A 36 -9.74 -5.02 3.25
C SER A 36 -9.05 -6.23 3.86
N GLN A 37 -9.44 -6.60 5.08
CA GLN A 37 -9.06 -7.85 5.73
C GLN A 37 -9.67 -9.07 5.01
N LEU A 38 -10.55 -8.83 4.03
CA LEU A 38 -10.84 -9.81 2.99
C LEU A 38 -9.62 -10.10 2.11
N GLY A 39 -8.47 -9.43 2.20
CA GLY A 39 -7.24 -9.87 1.51
C GLY A 39 -6.89 -9.16 0.21
N HIS A 40 -7.55 -8.04 -0.13
CA HIS A 40 -7.16 -7.18 -1.25
C HIS A 40 -6.68 -5.80 -0.77
N VAL A 41 -5.96 -5.10 -1.64
CA VAL A 41 -5.54 -3.71 -1.44
C VAL A 41 -6.41 -2.81 -2.31
N ASP A 42 -7.23 -1.97 -1.68
CA ASP A 42 -8.13 -1.04 -2.37
C ASP A 42 -7.37 0.09 -3.05
N THR A 43 -6.38 0.64 -2.35
CA THR A 43 -5.55 1.75 -2.83
C THR A 43 -4.13 1.64 -2.31
N PHE A 44 -3.17 1.97 -3.17
CA PHE A 44 -1.79 2.23 -2.77
C PHE A 44 -1.36 3.61 -3.28
N ARG A 45 -0.94 4.46 -2.35
CA ARG A 45 -0.61 5.86 -2.57
C ARG A 45 0.82 6.14 -2.13
N VAL A 46 1.48 7.01 -2.88
CA VAL A 46 2.78 7.59 -2.54
C VAL A 46 2.59 9.09 -2.66
N HIS A 47 2.64 9.83 -1.55
CA HIS A 47 2.12 11.19 -1.54
C HIS A 47 2.74 12.07 -2.64
N PRO A 48 1.95 12.85 -3.42
CA PRO A 48 0.48 13.02 -3.38
C PRO A 48 -0.34 12.02 -4.24
N LEU A 49 0.32 11.04 -4.83
CA LEU A 49 -0.14 10.28 -5.98
C LEU A 49 -0.83 8.97 -5.55
N LEU A 50 -1.87 8.62 -6.28
CA LEU A 50 -2.44 7.28 -6.27
C LEU A 50 -1.77 6.47 -7.37
N LEU A 51 -1.21 5.29 -7.02
CA LEU A 51 -0.47 4.45 -7.97
C LEU A 51 -1.31 3.32 -8.52
N LEU A 52 -2.08 2.68 -7.65
CA LEU A 52 -2.97 1.61 -8.06
C LEU A 52 -4.23 1.55 -7.19
N ARG A 53 -5.21 0.85 -7.72
CA ARG A 53 -6.42 0.45 -7.01
C ARG A 53 -6.74 -1.00 -7.22
N GLN A 54 -7.53 -1.56 -6.31
CA GLN A 54 -8.17 -2.86 -6.46
C GLN A 54 -7.14 -3.96 -6.80
N LEU A 55 -6.00 -3.94 -6.09
CA LEU A 55 -4.99 -4.98 -6.21
C LEU A 55 -5.49 -6.25 -5.53
N ARG A 56 -5.71 -7.27 -6.35
CA ARG A 56 -6.23 -8.59 -5.96
C ARG A 56 -5.30 -9.69 -6.45
N PHE A 57 -5.31 -10.81 -5.75
CA PHE A 57 -4.55 -12.01 -6.11
C PHE A 57 -5.49 -13.20 -6.26
N GLY A 58 -5.27 -14.03 -7.28
CA GLY A 58 -6.05 -15.22 -7.53
C GLY A 58 -5.18 -16.41 -7.95
N ILE A 59 -5.74 -17.59 -7.81
CA ILE A 59 -5.18 -18.86 -8.27
C ILE A 59 -5.91 -19.25 -9.55
N VAL A 60 -5.18 -19.45 -10.64
CA VAL A 60 -5.75 -19.87 -11.92
C VAL A 60 -5.74 -21.39 -12.01
N ARG A 61 -6.90 -21.99 -12.28
CA ARG A 61 -7.07 -23.43 -12.50
C ARG A 61 -7.81 -23.69 -13.82
N PRO A 62 -7.30 -24.58 -14.69
CA PRO A 62 -7.94 -24.88 -15.96
C PRO A 62 -9.40 -25.38 -15.83
N ASP A 63 -9.74 -26.08 -14.75
CA ASP A 63 -11.05 -26.69 -14.51
C ASP A 63 -12.03 -25.79 -13.75
N ARG A 64 -11.54 -24.81 -12.97
CA ARG A 64 -12.36 -23.97 -12.06
C ARG A 64 -12.30 -22.47 -12.35
N GLY A 65 -11.45 -22.03 -13.28
CA GLY A 65 -11.22 -20.60 -13.52
C GLY A 65 -10.33 -19.99 -12.44
N VAL A 66 -10.61 -18.76 -12.04
CA VAL A 66 -9.82 -18.04 -11.02
C VAL A 66 -10.50 -18.13 -9.66
N THR A 67 -9.80 -18.71 -8.70
CA THR A 67 -10.16 -18.65 -7.28
C THR A 67 -9.48 -17.44 -6.67
N TRP A 68 -10.26 -16.42 -6.35
CA TRP A 68 -9.75 -15.18 -5.77
C TRP A 68 -9.42 -15.37 -4.30
N LEU A 69 -8.21 -14.96 -3.89
CA LEU A 69 -7.78 -15.08 -2.50
C LEU A 69 -8.56 -14.17 -1.56
N ASP A 70 -9.33 -13.22 -2.09
CA ASP A 70 -10.14 -12.29 -1.31
C ASP A 70 -11.63 -12.65 -1.21
N ASP A 71 -12.06 -13.71 -1.89
CA ASP A 71 -13.42 -14.21 -1.82
C ASP A 71 -13.65 -14.93 -0.46
N PRO A 72 -14.59 -14.47 0.40
CA PRO A 72 -14.86 -15.09 1.70
C PRO A 72 -15.37 -16.54 1.59
N GLU A 73 -15.90 -16.94 0.43
CA GLU A 73 -16.36 -18.31 0.20
C GLU A 73 -15.22 -19.24 -0.31
N SER A 74 -14.03 -18.68 -0.57
CA SER A 74 -12.90 -19.43 -1.10
C SER A 74 -12.05 -20.09 0.01
N GLY A 75 -12.36 -21.34 0.36
CA GLY A 75 -11.52 -22.15 1.26
C GLY A 75 -11.36 -21.61 2.69
N ASP A 76 -10.42 -22.19 3.44
CA ASP A 76 -10.10 -21.80 4.81
C ASP A 76 -9.13 -20.63 4.83
N ARG A 77 -9.50 -19.56 5.54
CA ARG A 77 -8.78 -18.28 5.50
C ARG A 77 -8.58 -17.67 6.87
N THR A 78 -7.46 -16.97 7.04
CA THR A 78 -7.19 -16.15 8.22
C THR A 78 -6.42 -14.91 7.80
N PHE A 79 -6.81 -13.75 8.32
CA PHE A 79 -6.12 -12.49 8.10
C PHE A 79 -5.54 -11.98 9.41
N THR A 80 -4.26 -11.64 9.42
CA THR A 80 -3.57 -11.10 10.59
C THR A 80 -3.00 -9.73 10.27
N VAL A 81 -3.37 -8.72 11.06
CA VAL A 81 -2.75 -7.40 11.03
C VAL A 81 -1.69 -7.31 12.13
N ARG A 82 -0.50 -6.84 11.75
CA ARG A 82 0.62 -6.50 12.63
C ARG A 82 1.05 -5.06 12.38
N PRO A 83 1.79 -4.42 13.30
CA PRO A 83 2.32 -3.08 13.06
C PRO A 83 3.19 -3.03 11.79
N GLU A 84 4.00 -4.07 11.57
CA GLU A 84 4.93 -4.15 10.45
C GLU A 84 4.31 -4.56 9.10
N GLY A 85 3.06 -5.02 9.06
CA GLY A 85 2.48 -5.57 7.84
C GLY A 85 1.20 -6.37 8.06
N SER A 86 0.71 -6.99 7.00
CA SER A 86 -0.42 -7.92 7.05
C SER A 86 -0.05 -9.29 6.49
N GLU A 87 -0.75 -10.31 6.98
CA GLU A 87 -0.64 -11.70 6.53
C GLU A 87 -2.04 -12.23 6.20
N LEU A 88 -2.23 -12.68 4.96
CA LEU A 88 -3.38 -13.50 4.57
C LEU A 88 -2.89 -14.96 4.44
N PHE A 89 -3.53 -15.85 5.18
CA PHE A 89 -3.40 -17.29 5.01
C PHE A 89 -4.62 -17.82 4.25
N TYR A 90 -4.37 -18.68 3.26
CA TYR A 90 -5.38 -19.38 2.46
C TYR A 90 -5.02 -20.86 2.34
N ASN A 91 -6.01 -21.72 2.49
CA ASN A 91 -5.90 -23.16 2.30
C ASN A 91 -7.21 -23.73 1.73
N ASP A 92 -7.13 -24.54 0.69
CA ASP A 92 -8.30 -25.22 0.13
C ASP A 92 -8.19 -26.75 0.17
N GLY A 93 -7.20 -27.27 0.90
CA GLY A 93 -6.90 -28.69 1.00
C GLY A 93 -6.00 -29.22 -0.11
N GLU A 94 -5.90 -28.54 -1.25
CA GLU A 94 -4.97 -28.88 -2.33
C GLU A 94 -3.66 -28.09 -2.23
N LEU A 95 -3.75 -26.81 -1.86
CA LEU A 95 -2.59 -25.93 -1.71
C LEU A 95 -2.73 -24.97 -0.53
N ASN A 96 -1.59 -24.48 -0.07
CA ASN A 96 -1.50 -23.44 0.93
C ASN A 96 -0.78 -22.20 0.40
N VAL A 97 -1.36 -21.03 0.63
CA VAL A 97 -0.79 -19.73 0.28
C VAL A 97 -0.73 -18.86 1.53
N ARG A 98 0.41 -18.20 1.73
CA ARG A 98 0.52 -17.05 2.62
C ARG A 98 0.94 -15.83 1.83
N LEU A 99 0.18 -14.75 1.94
CA LEU A 99 0.50 -13.45 1.37
C LEU A 99 0.91 -12.51 2.49
N TYR A 100 2.18 -12.12 2.50
CA TYR A 100 2.69 -11.05 3.34
C TYR A 100 2.69 -9.75 2.56
N LEU A 101 2.17 -8.66 3.14
CA LEU A 101 2.22 -7.32 2.55
C LEU A 101 2.76 -6.31 3.57
N THR A 102 3.59 -5.40 3.09
CA THR A 102 4.17 -4.31 3.88
C THR A 102 4.53 -3.12 2.99
N VAL A 103 4.74 -1.95 3.58
CA VAL A 103 5.22 -0.76 2.87
C VAL A 103 6.67 -0.48 3.24
N ASP A 104 7.52 -0.20 2.26
CA ASP A 104 8.94 0.07 2.53
C ASP A 104 9.12 1.49 3.10
N ARG A 105 10.04 1.64 4.07
CA ARG A 105 10.34 2.93 4.72
C ARG A 105 11.39 3.75 4.00
N ARG A 106 12.20 3.12 3.16
CA ARG A 106 13.30 3.74 2.41
C ARG A 106 12.77 4.29 1.08
N TYR A 107 11.99 3.47 0.39
CA TYR A 107 11.38 3.73 -0.91
C TYR A 107 9.87 3.92 -0.82
N THR A 108 9.29 4.62 -1.79
CA THR A 108 7.84 4.72 -2.00
C THR A 108 7.32 3.44 -2.64
N ALA A 109 7.25 2.37 -1.86
CA ALA A 109 6.96 1.03 -2.36
C ALA A 109 6.03 0.20 -1.45
N LEU A 110 5.16 -0.57 -2.10
CA LEU A 110 4.43 -1.71 -1.52
C LEU A 110 5.20 -2.97 -1.87
N VAL A 111 5.54 -3.76 -0.85
CA VAL A 111 6.35 -4.96 -0.96
C VAL A 111 5.54 -6.13 -0.41
N GLY A 112 5.61 -7.25 -1.11
CA GLY A 112 4.93 -8.46 -0.69
C GLY A 112 5.73 -9.72 -0.95
N LEU A 113 5.26 -10.80 -0.34
CA LEU A 113 5.80 -12.13 -0.53
C LEU A 113 4.66 -13.15 -0.48
N LEU A 114 4.47 -13.88 -1.57
CA LEU A 114 3.63 -15.05 -1.62
C LEU A 114 4.46 -16.29 -1.29
N VAL A 115 4.06 -17.03 -0.25
CA VAL A 115 4.63 -18.31 0.14
C VAL A 115 3.65 -19.39 -0.26
N ILE A 116 4.01 -20.19 -1.26
CA ILE A 116 3.12 -21.15 -1.91
C ILE A 116 3.63 -22.56 -1.60
N ARG A 117 2.78 -23.40 -1.03
CA ARG A 117 3.02 -24.84 -0.85
C ARG A 117 1.94 -25.59 -1.61
N SER A 118 2.34 -26.34 -2.63
CA SER A 118 1.44 -27.11 -3.49
C SER A 118 2.15 -28.38 -3.94
N PRO A 119 1.42 -29.49 -4.20
CA PRO A 119 2.00 -30.69 -4.80
C PRO A 119 2.37 -30.52 -6.28
N ALA A 120 1.85 -29.50 -6.96
CA ALA A 120 2.10 -29.22 -8.38
C ALA A 120 2.28 -27.71 -8.64
N ALA A 121 2.79 -27.37 -9.83
CA ALA A 121 2.93 -25.98 -10.26
C ALA A 121 1.60 -25.23 -10.14
N VAL A 122 1.67 -23.96 -9.74
CA VAL A 122 0.50 -23.12 -9.48
C VAL A 122 0.57 -21.89 -10.36
N GLU A 123 -0.54 -21.53 -11.00
CA GLU A 123 -0.65 -20.27 -11.71
C GLU A 123 -1.29 -19.23 -10.79
N ILE A 124 -0.59 -18.11 -10.60
CA ILE A 124 -1.02 -16.97 -9.80
C ILE A 124 -1.31 -15.83 -10.74
N ILE A 125 -2.41 -15.12 -10.51
CA ILE A 125 -2.73 -13.88 -11.20
C ILE A 125 -2.82 -12.74 -10.19
N ALA A 126 -2.21 -11.61 -10.50
CA ALA A 126 -2.44 -10.35 -9.81
C ALA A 126 -3.15 -9.38 -10.75
N THR A 127 -4.14 -8.65 -10.25
CA THR A 127 -4.89 -7.68 -11.04
C THR A 127 -5.00 -6.38 -10.29
N TRP A 128 -4.86 -5.25 -10.99
CA TRP A 128 -5.02 -3.92 -10.40
C TRP A 128 -5.43 -2.90 -11.47
N GLU A 129 -5.92 -1.74 -11.03
CA GLU A 129 -6.14 -0.58 -11.88
C GLU A 129 -4.96 0.38 -11.71
N ALA A 130 -4.16 0.61 -12.77
CA ALA A 130 -3.07 1.57 -12.77
C ALA A 130 -3.58 3.01 -12.71
N GLN A 131 -2.95 3.84 -11.88
CA GLN A 131 -3.34 5.25 -11.70
C GLN A 131 -2.15 6.20 -11.92
N HIS A 132 -2.44 7.39 -12.41
CA HIS A 132 -1.55 8.55 -12.45
C HIS A 132 -2.35 9.78 -12.04
N THR A 133 -2.44 10.06 -10.75
CA THR A 133 -3.14 11.27 -10.27
C THR A 133 -2.13 12.31 -9.84
N THR A 134 -1.74 13.22 -10.75
CA THR A 134 -0.92 14.41 -10.42
C THR A 134 -1.83 15.59 -10.07
N GLY A 135 -1.61 16.23 -8.93
CA GLY A 135 -2.28 17.49 -8.56
C GLY A 135 -3.60 17.32 -7.79
N SER A 136 -4.23 18.46 -7.47
CA SER A 136 -5.23 18.63 -6.41
C SER A 136 -6.41 17.66 -6.50
N ALA A 137 -6.26 16.50 -5.89
CA ALA A 137 -7.22 15.70 -5.13
C ALA A 137 -8.60 15.35 -5.73
N GLN A 138 -9.12 16.01 -6.75
CA GLN A 138 -10.55 15.96 -7.09
C GLN A 138 -10.89 15.04 -8.26
N THR A 139 -9.90 14.58 -9.03
CA THR A 139 -10.15 13.63 -10.13
C THR A 139 -9.04 12.59 -10.20
N ASN A 140 -9.34 11.37 -9.77
CA ASN A 140 -8.49 10.22 -10.08
C ASN A 140 -8.45 10.06 -11.61
N THR A 141 -7.25 10.13 -12.19
CA THR A 141 -7.09 9.96 -13.63
C THR A 141 -6.50 8.58 -13.88
N LYS A 142 -7.29 7.76 -14.55
CA LYS A 142 -6.86 6.46 -15.05
C LYS A 142 -5.66 6.67 -15.97
N VAL A 143 -4.66 5.80 -15.83
CA VAL A 143 -3.54 5.77 -16.79
C VAL A 143 -4.11 5.41 -18.16
N ASP A 144 -3.65 6.07 -19.21
CA ASP A 144 -3.92 5.62 -20.57
C ASP A 144 -3.07 4.38 -20.85
N ASN A 145 -3.66 3.30 -21.36
CA ASN A 145 -2.94 2.07 -21.71
C ASN A 145 -1.67 2.28 -22.55
N THR A 146 -1.63 3.32 -23.39
CA THR A 146 -0.44 3.66 -24.18
C THR A 146 0.77 4.05 -23.32
N GLN A 147 0.54 4.39 -22.06
CA GLN A 147 1.55 4.71 -21.06
C GLN A 147 1.96 3.49 -20.23
N ILE A 148 1.26 2.36 -20.37
CA ILE A 148 1.59 1.11 -19.71
C ILE A 148 2.44 0.27 -20.67
N GLY A 149 3.61 -0.13 -20.21
CA GLY A 149 4.60 -0.88 -20.96
C GLY A 149 5.10 -2.10 -20.20
N TRP A 150 5.97 -2.83 -20.87
CA TRP A 150 6.62 -4.03 -20.35
C TRP A 150 8.13 -3.85 -20.36
N ASP A 151 8.76 -4.07 -19.20
CA ASP A 151 10.21 -4.21 -19.08
C ASP A 151 10.57 -5.70 -19.10
N ALA A 152 11.08 -6.18 -20.24
CA ALA A 152 11.47 -7.57 -20.41
C ALA A 152 12.70 -7.98 -19.56
N GLY A 153 13.60 -7.04 -19.25
CA GLY A 153 14.79 -7.31 -18.47
C GLY A 153 14.48 -7.55 -16.99
N ALA A 154 13.55 -6.75 -16.46
CA ALA A 154 13.08 -6.84 -15.08
C ALA A 154 11.81 -7.70 -14.91
N GLN A 155 11.20 -8.14 -16.02
CA GLN A 155 9.94 -8.89 -16.01
C GLN A 155 8.83 -8.16 -15.24
N ALA A 156 8.69 -6.86 -15.52
CA ALA A 156 7.83 -5.95 -14.77
C ALA A 156 6.97 -5.10 -15.71
N VAL A 157 5.76 -4.79 -15.23
CA VAL A 157 4.90 -3.76 -15.81
C VAL A 157 5.46 -2.41 -15.39
N VAL A 158 5.57 -1.49 -16.35
CA VAL A 158 6.01 -0.12 -16.11
C VAL A 158 4.94 0.84 -16.61
N TRP A 159 4.69 1.92 -15.88
CA TRP A 159 3.88 3.01 -16.41
C TRP A 159 4.46 4.36 -15.99
N ARG A 160 4.41 5.32 -16.92
CA ARG A 160 4.99 6.65 -16.77
C ARG A 160 4.01 7.71 -17.22
N ASP A 161 3.96 8.81 -16.49
CA ASP A 161 3.25 10.00 -16.97
C ASP A 161 4.20 10.97 -17.68
N LYS A 162 3.61 11.98 -18.32
CA LYS A 162 4.37 13.03 -19.02
C LYS A 162 5.00 14.06 -18.07
N THR A 163 4.76 13.94 -16.77
CA THR A 163 5.20 14.89 -15.74
C THR A 163 6.52 14.48 -15.07
N GLY A 164 7.10 13.34 -15.47
CA GLY A 164 8.34 12.83 -14.90
C GLY A 164 8.11 11.90 -13.70
N PHE A 165 6.95 11.23 -13.64
CA PHE A 165 6.66 10.21 -12.65
C PHE A 165 6.70 8.81 -13.27
N ALA A 166 7.27 7.86 -12.55
CA ALA A 166 7.41 6.48 -13.00
C ALA A 166 7.00 5.48 -11.93
N VAL A 167 6.39 4.38 -12.38
CA VAL A 167 6.07 3.23 -11.57
C VAL A 167 6.57 1.96 -12.23
N LYS A 168 7.01 1.03 -11.39
CA LYS A 168 7.38 -0.33 -11.77
C LYS A 168 6.71 -1.32 -10.83
N ALA A 169 6.03 -2.31 -11.41
CA ALA A 169 5.32 -3.34 -10.70
C ALA A 169 5.61 -4.71 -11.29
N GLY A 170 5.91 -5.69 -10.46
CA GLY A 170 6.19 -7.01 -10.98
C GLY A 170 6.52 -8.04 -9.92
N PHE A 171 6.85 -9.22 -10.43
CA PHE A 171 7.26 -10.37 -9.65
C PHE A 171 8.76 -10.62 -9.81
N GLY A 172 9.37 -11.26 -8.82
CA GLY A 172 10.80 -11.55 -8.84
C GLY A 172 11.24 -12.48 -9.96
N ARG A 173 12.39 -12.16 -10.57
CA ARG A 173 13.03 -12.95 -11.64
C ARG A 173 13.58 -14.30 -11.18
N GLU A 174 13.88 -14.44 -9.89
CA GLU A 174 14.59 -15.62 -9.35
C GLU A 174 13.68 -16.81 -9.03
N THR A 175 12.37 -16.64 -9.09
CA THR A 175 11.47 -17.79 -9.15
C THR A 175 11.51 -18.42 -10.54
N PRO A 176 11.30 -19.74 -10.67
CA PRO A 176 10.94 -20.36 -11.95
C PRO A 176 9.53 -19.89 -12.34
N THR A 177 9.42 -18.59 -12.61
CA THR A 177 8.21 -17.88 -12.93
C THR A 177 8.16 -17.63 -14.41
N HIS A 178 7.28 -18.33 -15.08
CA HIS A 178 6.94 -18.03 -16.46
C HIS A 178 5.83 -16.99 -16.41
N ILE A 179 6.16 -15.75 -16.75
CA ILE A 179 5.15 -14.72 -16.95
C ILE A 179 4.33 -15.16 -18.15
N LEU A 180 3.10 -15.55 -17.87
CA LEU A 180 2.19 -16.09 -18.86
C LEU A 180 1.68 -14.96 -19.74
N GLY A 181 1.56 -13.74 -19.19
CA GLY A 181 1.67 -12.47 -19.89
C GLY A 181 0.93 -11.32 -19.18
N PHE A 182 0.74 -10.22 -19.92
CA PHE A 182 0.12 -8.98 -19.45
C PHE A 182 -1.03 -8.59 -20.38
N GLN A 183 -2.19 -8.20 -19.81
CA GLN A 183 -3.32 -7.68 -20.58
C GLN A 183 -3.77 -6.32 -20.01
N PRO A 184 -3.64 -5.25 -20.81
CA PRO A 184 -4.49 -4.07 -20.69
C PRO A 184 -5.85 -4.34 -21.38
N ASP A 185 -6.97 -3.84 -20.84
CA ASP A 185 -8.33 -3.87 -21.46
C ASP A 185 -9.27 -5.10 -21.29
N LYS A 186 -9.47 -5.68 -20.10
CA LYS A 186 -10.64 -6.56 -19.91
C LYS A 186 -11.25 -6.59 -18.51
N HIS A 187 -12.58 -6.73 -18.46
CA HIS A 187 -13.34 -7.03 -17.25
C HIS A 187 -12.84 -8.32 -16.57
N LEU A 188 -12.49 -8.20 -15.29
CA LEU A 188 -11.86 -9.21 -14.44
C LEU A 188 -12.73 -10.43 -14.08
N ASN A 189 -13.93 -10.54 -14.66
CA ASN A 189 -14.98 -11.48 -14.23
C ASN A 189 -15.37 -12.55 -15.28
N GLU A 190 -14.64 -12.73 -16.37
CA GLU A 190 -15.02 -13.72 -17.39
C GLU A 190 -13.98 -14.83 -17.58
N VAL A 191 -14.51 -16.00 -17.96
CA VAL A 191 -13.88 -17.30 -18.34
C VAL A 191 -12.70 -17.17 -19.34
N GLY A 192 -12.35 -15.95 -19.77
CA GLY A 192 -11.32 -15.62 -20.76
C GLY A 192 -9.92 -15.31 -20.22
N LEU A 193 -9.63 -15.45 -18.93
CA LEU A 193 -8.24 -15.41 -18.40
C LEU A 193 -7.37 -16.61 -18.86
N LEU A 194 -7.97 -17.53 -19.62
CA LEU A 194 -7.34 -18.68 -20.25
C LEU A 194 -6.92 -18.44 -21.72
N ALA A 195 -7.17 -17.25 -22.29
CA ALA A 195 -6.67 -16.92 -23.61
C ALA A 195 -5.16 -16.60 -23.54
N PRO A 196 -4.32 -17.06 -24.49
CA PRO A 196 -2.89 -16.80 -24.45
C PRO A 196 -2.66 -15.29 -24.40
N PHE A 197 -2.01 -14.84 -23.34
CA PHE A 197 -1.55 -13.46 -23.26
C PHE A 197 -0.65 -13.17 -24.47
N ARG A 198 -0.64 -11.92 -24.93
CA ARG A 198 0.25 -11.53 -26.02
C ARG A 198 1.69 -11.87 -25.63
N PRO A 199 2.48 -12.53 -26.51
CA PRO A 199 3.90 -12.68 -26.27
C PRO A 199 4.54 -11.30 -26.09
N SER A 200 5.52 -11.21 -25.20
CA SER A 200 6.22 -9.97 -24.82
C SER A 200 6.93 -9.23 -25.97
N GLU A 201 6.86 -9.77 -27.19
CA GLU A 201 7.50 -9.25 -28.41
C GLU A 201 6.55 -8.39 -29.27
N GLU A 202 5.23 -8.40 -29.03
CA GLU A 202 4.31 -7.51 -29.75
C GLU A 202 4.24 -6.14 -29.05
N GLY A 203 5.03 -5.21 -29.57
CA GLY A 203 5.09 -3.82 -29.11
C GLY A 203 3.73 -3.10 -29.10
N VAL A 204 3.69 -2.08 -28.23
CA VAL A 204 2.62 -1.10 -28.01
C VAL A 204 1.95 -0.66 -29.32
N GLY A 205 0.63 -0.83 -29.40
CA GLY A 205 -0.14 -0.41 -30.58
C GLY A 205 -1.62 -0.80 -30.52
N GLY A 206 -2.34 -0.38 -29.49
CA GLY A 206 -3.81 -0.42 -29.50
C GLY A 206 -4.36 0.85 -30.13
N THR A 207 -4.78 0.82 -31.39
CA THR A 207 -5.52 1.92 -32.05
C THR A 207 -7.04 1.81 -31.84
N GLY A 208 -7.47 1.12 -30.78
CA GLY A 208 -8.88 0.99 -30.43
C GLY A 208 -9.40 2.25 -29.72
N PRO A 209 -10.71 2.53 -29.77
CA PRO A 209 -11.29 3.60 -28.96
C PRO A 209 -10.95 3.40 -27.48
N ALA A 210 -10.76 4.50 -26.74
CA ALA A 210 -10.44 4.46 -25.30
C ALA A 210 -11.44 3.57 -24.55
N SER A 211 -10.98 2.38 -24.16
CA SER A 211 -11.76 1.44 -23.37
C SER A 211 -11.89 1.99 -21.95
N PRO A 212 -13.05 1.87 -21.27
CA PRO A 212 -13.18 2.22 -19.85
C PRO A 212 -12.25 1.38 -18.93
N ASP A 213 -11.73 0.26 -19.46
CA ASP A 213 -10.78 -0.64 -18.82
C ASP A 213 -9.31 -0.35 -19.18
N ALA A 214 -9.02 0.79 -19.81
CA ALA A 214 -7.70 1.14 -20.33
C ALA A 214 -6.64 1.49 -19.29
N SER A 215 -6.83 1.03 -18.06
CA SER A 215 -5.89 1.12 -16.95
C SER A 215 -5.82 -0.19 -16.16
N ASN A 216 -6.70 -1.17 -16.47
CA ASN A 216 -6.68 -2.45 -15.79
C ASN A 216 -5.48 -3.24 -16.25
N VAL A 217 -4.76 -3.79 -15.29
CA VAL A 217 -3.61 -4.62 -15.49
C VAL A 217 -3.92 -6.00 -14.91
N ALA A 218 -3.71 -7.03 -15.72
CA ALA A 218 -3.59 -8.41 -15.26
C ALA A 218 -2.18 -8.92 -15.52
N LEU A 219 -1.52 -9.43 -14.48
CA LEU A 219 -0.21 -10.07 -14.56
C LEU A 219 -0.33 -11.50 -14.05
N GLN A 220 -0.22 -12.46 -14.97
CA GLN A 220 -0.26 -13.88 -14.62
C GLN A 220 1.12 -14.51 -14.67
N VAL A 221 1.38 -15.36 -13.69
CA VAL A 221 2.66 -16.01 -13.51
C VAL A 221 2.47 -17.46 -13.11
N ARG A 222 3.22 -18.36 -13.74
CA ARG A 222 3.28 -19.76 -13.34
C ARG A 222 4.44 -19.98 -12.38
N VAL A 223 4.15 -20.42 -11.17
CA VAL A 223 5.13 -20.73 -10.12
C VAL A 223 5.35 -22.23 -10.09
N GLU A 224 6.55 -22.69 -10.47
CA GLU A 224 6.92 -24.08 -10.28
C GLU A 224 7.13 -24.37 -8.79
N THR A 225 6.50 -25.44 -8.31
CA THR A 225 6.60 -25.88 -6.92
C THR A 225 7.31 -27.24 -6.83
N LYS A 226 7.90 -27.53 -5.68
CA LYS A 226 8.44 -28.86 -5.39
C LYS A 226 7.70 -29.45 -4.19
N PRO A 227 7.35 -30.76 -4.23
CA PRO A 227 6.73 -31.43 -3.10
C PRO A 227 7.50 -31.17 -1.81
N ASN A 228 6.76 -30.90 -0.72
CA ASN A 228 7.31 -30.65 0.62
C ASN A 228 8.20 -29.41 0.76
N SER A 229 8.16 -28.47 -0.18
CA SER A 229 8.88 -27.19 -0.08
C SER A 229 7.98 -25.99 -0.35
N SER A 230 8.35 -24.83 0.19
CA SER A 230 7.71 -23.57 -0.15
C SER A 230 8.36 -22.95 -1.38
N SER A 231 7.53 -22.49 -2.30
CA SER A 231 7.93 -21.58 -3.38
C SER A 231 7.65 -20.14 -2.93
N LEU A 232 8.54 -19.21 -3.27
CA LEU A 232 8.49 -17.84 -2.77
C LEU A 232 8.35 -16.89 -3.95
N LEU A 233 7.25 -16.18 -4.08
CA LEU A 233 7.01 -15.21 -5.15
C LEU A 233 7.05 -13.78 -4.59
N PRO A 234 8.14 -13.02 -4.81
CA PRO A 234 8.21 -11.61 -4.42
C PRO A 234 7.20 -10.77 -5.21
N ILE A 235 6.66 -9.75 -4.56
CA ILE A 235 5.76 -8.76 -5.16
C ILE A 235 6.34 -7.39 -4.85
N VAL A 236 6.55 -6.56 -5.86
CA VAL A 236 7.01 -5.18 -5.66
C VAL A 236 6.19 -4.24 -6.53
N PHE A 237 5.66 -3.19 -5.92
CA PHE A 237 5.12 -2.01 -6.58
C PHE A 237 5.88 -0.80 -6.05
N VAL A 238 6.65 -0.14 -6.89
CA VAL A 238 7.45 1.03 -6.51
C VAL A 238 7.21 2.16 -7.50
N GLY A 239 6.95 3.36 -6.99
CA GLY A 239 6.72 4.51 -7.85
C GLY A 239 7.02 5.83 -7.17
N GLY A 240 7.47 6.81 -7.94
CA GLY A 240 7.98 8.08 -7.43
C GLY A 240 8.26 9.07 -8.55
N PRO A 241 8.41 10.37 -8.24
CA PRO A 241 9.02 11.33 -9.17
C PRO A 241 10.41 10.84 -9.58
N GLU A 242 10.72 10.82 -10.87
CA GLU A 242 12.01 10.37 -11.40
C GLU A 242 13.18 11.26 -10.94
N SER A 243 12.89 12.48 -10.47
CA SER A 243 13.88 13.37 -9.83
C SER A 243 14.37 12.84 -8.49
N ASP A 244 13.55 12.10 -7.77
CA ASP A 244 13.76 11.72 -6.36
C ASP A 244 13.97 10.21 -6.19
N LEU A 245 13.51 9.42 -7.18
CA LEU A 245 13.53 7.97 -7.11
C LEU A 245 14.04 7.35 -8.42
N ASN A 246 15.13 6.60 -8.31
CA ASN A 246 15.51 5.65 -9.35
C ASN A 246 14.68 4.37 -9.19
N VAL A 247 13.58 4.27 -9.95
CA VAL A 247 12.59 3.19 -9.80
C VAL A 247 13.19 1.83 -10.14
N ASP A 248 14.13 1.76 -11.09
CA ASP A 248 14.76 0.52 -11.50
C ASP A 248 15.67 -0.03 -10.41
N ALA A 249 16.53 0.82 -9.85
CA ALA A 249 17.42 0.42 -8.75
C ALA A 249 16.61 0.02 -7.49
N ALA A 250 15.56 0.77 -7.17
CA ALA A 250 14.71 0.47 -6.03
C ALA A 250 13.95 -0.86 -6.24
N PHE A 251 13.41 -1.09 -7.43
CA PHE A 251 12.73 -2.34 -7.77
C PHE A 251 13.65 -3.55 -7.63
N GLU A 252 14.84 -3.51 -8.24
CA GLU A 252 15.82 -4.59 -8.17
C GLU A 252 16.26 -4.89 -6.73
N GLU A 253 16.49 -3.86 -5.92
CA GLU A 253 16.85 -4.05 -4.52
C GLU A 253 15.72 -4.70 -3.71
N LEU A 254 14.50 -4.22 -3.89
CA LEU A 254 13.33 -4.71 -3.15
C LEU A 254 12.98 -6.15 -3.54
N ILE A 255 13.14 -6.51 -4.81
CA ILE A 255 12.81 -7.85 -5.30
C ILE A 255 13.85 -8.89 -4.88
N ALA A 256 15.12 -8.49 -4.73
CA ALA A 256 16.17 -9.40 -4.26
C ALA A 256 16.04 -9.72 -2.76
N ALA A 257 15.37 -8.87 -1.99
CA ALA A 257 15.21 -9.03 -0.54
C ALA A 257 13.84 -8.56 -0.03
N PRO A 258 12.71 -9.16 -0.48
CA PRO A 258 11.36 -8.69 -0.13
C PRO A 258 11.05 -8.77 1.37
N GLY A 259 11.74 -9.64 2.11
CA GLY A 259 11.61 -9.75 3.57
C GLY A 259 12.33 -8.65 4.36
N ARG A 260 13.17 -7.82 3.72
CA ARG A 260 13.91 -6.75 4.41
C ARG A 260 12.95 -5.67 4.93
N ALA A 261 12.03 -5.19 4.09
CA ALA A 261 11.04 -4.18 4.49
C ALA A 261 10.23 -4.62 5.72
N TRP A 262 9.89 -5.92 5.80
CA TRP A 262 9.19 -6.49 6.95
C TRP A 262 10.01 -6.40 8.24
N VAL A 263 11.28 -6.81 8.19
CA VAL A 263 12.19 -6.77 9.35
C VAL A 263 12.46 -5.33 9.79
N GLU A 264 12.73 -4.43 8.85
CA GLU A 264 12.96 -3.01 9.15
C GLU A 264 11.72 -2.37 9.80
N ASN A 265 10.52 -2.69 9.31
CA ASN A 265 9.29 -2.24 9.95
C ASN A 265 9.08 -2.86 11.33
N ALA A 266 9.40 -4.14 11.50
CA ALA A 266 9.29 -4.81 12.79
C ALA A 266 10.25 -4.20 13.82
N ASP A 267 11.48 -3.89 13.41
CA ASP A 267 12.46 -3.23 14.28
C ASP A 267 12.05 -1.79 14.60
N TYR A 268 11.51 -1.07 13.62
CA TYR A 268 10.95 0.27 13.83
C TYR A 268 9.84 0.27 14.89
N TYR A 269 8.84 -0.61 14.76
CA TYR A 269 7.72 -0.64 15.68
C TYR A 269 8.10 -1.20 17.06
N ARG A 270 9.08 -2.10 17.13
CA ARG A 270 9.65 -2.59 18.39
C ARG A 270 10.33 -1.45 19.16
N ASP A 271 11.08 -0.59 18.46
CA ASP A 271 11.68 0.60 19.05
C ASP A 271 10.62 1.65 19.43
N PHE A 272 9.68 1.93 18.53
CA PHE A 272 8.57 2.86 18.74
C PHE A 272 7.77 2.50 20.00
N LEU A 273 7.29 1.27 20.10
CA LEU A 273 6.43 0.82 21.20
C LEU A 273 7.22 0.60 22.50
N GLY A 274 8.47 0.13 22.40
CA GLY A 274 9.23 -0.31 23.57
C GLY A 274 10.17 0.75 24.18
N ARG A 275 10.67 1.70 23.39
CA ARG A 275 11.68 2.67 23.84
C ARG A 275 11.26 4.12 23.65
N ARG A 276 10.60 4.44 22.54
CA ARG A 276 10.28 5.84 22.18
C ARG A 276 9.03 6.36 22.85
N THR A 277 8.04 5.50 23.07
CA THR A 277 6.72 5.88 23.58
C THR A 277 6.46 5.29 24.96
N MET A 278 5.57 5.93 25.70
CA MET A 278 5.14 5.41 26.99
C MET A 278 4.53 4.01 26.85
N SER A 279 4.72 3.18 27.88
CA SER A 279 4.10 1.87 28.02
C SER A 279 3.16 1.89 29.21
N LEU A 280 1.97 1.30 29.05
CA LEU A 280 0.99 1.17 30.14
C LEU A 280 1.00 -0.26 30.65
N GLN A 281 1.03 -0.42 31.98
CA GLN A 281 0.81 -1.69 32.64
C GLN A 281 -0.49 -1.63 33.41
N VAL A 282 -1.48 -2.40 32.97
CA VAL A 282 -2.80 -2.49 33.58
C VAL A 282 -3.18 -3.96 33.79
N PRO A 283 -4.00 -4.28 34.80
CA PRO A 283 -4.51 -5.65 34.96
C PRO A 283 -5.32 -6.08 33.73
N GLY A 284 -4.93 -7.21 33.14
CA GLY A 284 -5.47 -7.68 31.86
C GLY A 284 -4.81 -7.00 30.66
N ASN A 285 -4.66 -7.72 29.54
CA ASN A 285 -3.91 -7.23 28.38
C ASN A 285 -4.78 -6.46 27.35
N GLY A 286 -6.10 -6.42 27.52
CA GLY A 286 -7.01 -5.83 26.54
C GLY A 286 -6.78 -4.33 26.31
N PHE A 287 -6.80 -3.55 27.38
CA PHE A 287 -6.59 -2.09 27.29
C PHE A 287 -5.16 -1.74 26.85
N GLN A 288 -4.15 -2.49 27.31
CA GLN A 288 -2.77 -2.30 26.86
C GLN A 288 -2.65 -2.49 25.34
N LYS A 289 -3.22 -3.58 24.80
CA LYS A 289 -3.23 -3.84 23.35
C LYS A 289 -3.95 -2.75 22.58
N THR A 290 -5.12 -2.30 23.06
CA THR A 290 -5.86 -1.21 22.43
C THR A 290 -5.05 0.09 22.43
N PHE A 291 -4.33 0.39 23.52
CA PHE A 291 -3.47 1.56 23.60
C PHE A 291 -2.28 1.48 22.64
N GLU A 292 -1.64 0.33 22.52
CA GLU A 292 -0.57 0.10 21.53
C GLU A 292 -1.09 0.28 20.09
N TRP A 293 -2.26 -0.26 19.76
CA TRP A 293 -2.91 -0.04 18.47
C TRP A 293 -3.30 1.43 18.23
N ALA A 294 -3.74 2.16 19.25
CA ALA A 294 -4.01 3.58 19.15
C ALA A 294 -2.73 4.37 18.80
N LYS A 295 -1.60 4.07 19.46
CA LYS A 295 -0.30 4.67 19.13
C LYS A 295 0.12 4.37 17.68
N ILE A 296 -0.03 3.12 17.24
CA ILE A 296 0.26 2.72 15.84
C ILE A 296 -0.63 3.48 14.87
N GLY A 297 -1.93 3.62 15.19
CA GLY A 297 -2.87 4.39 14.39
C GLY A 297 -2.46 5.86 14.26
N ILE A 298 -2.04 6.50 15.34
CA ILE A 298 -1.54 7.89 15.32
C ILE A 298 -0.23 8.00 14.53
N GLU A 299 0.72 7.09 14.75
CA GLU A 299 1.97 7.02 13.99
C GLU A 299 1.72 6.84 12.49
N SER A 300 0.67 6.09 12.12
CA SER A 300 0.31 5.87 10.72
C SER A 300 -0.06 7.15 9.97
N LEU A 301 -0.43 8.21 10.69
CA LEU A 301 -0.81 9.51 10.14
C LEU A 301 0.38 10.42 9.82
N ARG A 302 1.59 10.03 10.21
CA ARG A 302 2.80 10.78 9.87
C ARG A 302 3.04 10.70 8.37
N THR A 303 3.33 11.82 7.74
CA THR A 303 3.53 11.96 6.31
C THR A 303 4.67 12.92 6.00
N LYS A 304 5.34 12.68 4.86
CA LYS A 304 6.27 13.58 4.21
C LYS A 304 5.63 14.04 2.93
N LEU A 305 5.34 15.32 2.86
CA LEU A 305 4.65 15.95 1.75
C LEU A 305 5.73 16.65 0.91
N PRO A 306 6.01 16.20 -0.34
CA PRO A 306 6.96 16.89 -1.21
C PRO A 306 6.59 18.37 -1.34
N ASP A 307 7.59 19.24 -1.27
CA ASP A 307 7.46 20.71 -1.34
C ASP A 307 6.59 21.41 -0.27
N VAL A 308 5.99 20.64 0.66
CA VAL A 308 5.22 21.15 1.80
C VAL A 308 6.00 20.99 3.10
N GLY A 309 6.47 19.77 3.39
CA GLY A 309 7.20 19.43 4.61
C GLY A 309 6.70 18.18 5.33
N ASP A 310 7.30 17.92 6.49
CA ASP A 310 6.97 16.76 7.33
C ASP A 310 5.89 17.16 8.34
N GLY A 311 4.91 16.28 8.57
CA GLY A 311 3.84 16.51 9.53
C GLY A 311 2.87 15.34 9.63
N MET A 312 1.74 15.56 10.30
CA MET A 312 0.67 14.58 10.40
C MET A 312 -0.52 14.98 9.52
N ILE A 313 -1.39 14.03 9.20
CA ILE A 313 -2.69 14.28 8.55
C ILE A 313 -3.84 13.86 9.47
N SER A 314 -5.06 14.31 9.14
CA SER A 314 -6.24 14.02 9.97
C SER A 314 -6.72 12.57 9.86
N GLY A 315 -6.24 11.83 8.88
CA GLY A 315 -6.73 10.51 8.52
C GLY A 315 -6.58 10.24 7.03
N PHE A 316 -6.55 8.97 6.68
CA PHE A 316 -6.76 8.52 5.30
C PHE A 316 -8.27 8.43 5.10
N GLY A 317 -8.82 9.23 4.17
CA GLY A 317 -10.27 9.28 3.93
C GLY A 317 -10.84 7.99 3.30
N SER A 318 -12.09 8.08 2.85
CA SER A 318 -12.86 6.97 2.28
C SER A 318 -12.14 6.25 1.13
N LEU A 319 -12.44 4.94 1.02
CA LEU A 319 -12.02 4.05 -0.06
C LEU A 319 -12.67 4.39 -1.41
N GLU A 320 -13.67 5.29 -1.41
CA GLU A 320 -14.43 5.67 -2.60
C GLU A 320 -13.65 6.62 -3.53
N PRO A 321 -13.72 6.39 -4.87
CA PRO A 321 -13.07 7.23 -5.87
C PRO A 321 -13.46 8.71 -5.81
N ALA A 322 -14.68 8.99 -5.36
CA ALA A 322 -15.29 10.31 -5.36
C ALA A 322 -14.85 11.16 -4.16
N ASP A 323 -14.34 10.52 -3.11
CA ASP A 323 -13.91 11.20 -1.89
C ASP A 323 -12.46 11.67 -2.02
N ALA A 324 -12.33 12.74 -2.79
CA ALA A 324 -11.16 13.59 -2.98
C ALA A 324 -10.45 14.04 -1.69
N TRP A 325 -11.07 13.88 -0.52
CA TRP A 325 -10.54 14.33 0.78
C TRP A 325 -9.22 13.66 1.17
N VAL A 326 -8.87 12.53 0.52
CA VAL A 326 -7.65 11.74 0.77
C VAL A 326 -6.38 12.39 0.21
N ALA A 327 -6.50 13.37 -0.70
CA ALA A 327 -5.38 13.91 -1.46
C ALA A 327 -5.07 15.40 -1.19
N THR A 328 -5.70 15.97 -0.18
CA THR A 328 -5.29 17.26 0.39
C THR A 328 -4.73 17.00 1.76
N PRO A 329 -3.51 17.47 2.08
CA PRO A 329 -3.10 17.54 3.45
C PRO A 329 -4.13 18.41 4.20
N ASN A 330 -5.03 17.76 4.93
CA ASN A 330 -5.64 18.37 6.12
C ASN A 330 -4.56 18.50 7.20
N ALA A 331 -3.33 18.90 6.83
CA ALA A 331 -2.14 18.93 7.67
C ALA A 331 -2.27 19.91 8.84
N PHE A 332 -3.38 20.66 8.90
CA PHE A 332 -3.58 21.78 9.81
C PHE A 332 -4.95 21.77 10.50
N GLY A 333 -5.82 20.81 10.17
CA GLY A 333 -7.17 20.74 10.74
C GLY A 333 -7.17 20.15 12.15
N ILE A 334 -8.27 20.35 12.88
CA ILE A 334 -8.50 19.78 14.22
C ILE A 334 -8.02 18.32 14.38
N GLY A 335 -8.31 17.44 13.41
CA GLY A 335 -7.91 16.02 13.50
C GLY A 335 -6.40 15.82 13.57
N THR A 336 -5.65 16.62 12.79
CA THR A 336 -4.19 16.60 12.77
C THR A 336 -3.59 17.14 14.07
N LEU A 337 -4.16 18.23 14.59
CA LEU A 337 -3.73 18.81 15.87
C LEU A 337 -4.01 17.86 17.05
N TRP A 338 -5.14 17.16 17.06
CA TRP A 338 -5.40 16.10 18.05
C TRP A 338 -4.40 14.95 17.94
N ALA A 339 -4.05 14.53 16.73
CA ALA A 339 -3.04 13.48 16.53
C ALA A 339 -1.65 13.93 17.04
N ALA A 340 -1.27 15.18 16.77
CA ALA A 340 -0.03 15.77 17.28
C ALA A 340 -0.01 15.83 18.81
N MET A 341 -1.09 16.31 19.44
CA MET A 341 -1.22 16.35 20.90
C MET A 341 -1.22 14.94 21.50
N ALA A 342 -1.85 13.96 20.84
CA ALA A 342 -1.80 12.58 21.28
C ALA A 342 -0.36 12.03 21.23
N ALA A 343 0.39 12.36 20.17
CA ALA A 343 1.78 11.97 20.02
C ALA A 343 2.68 12.52 21.13
N ASP A 344 2.55 13.82 21.43
CA ASP A 344 3.23 14.43 22.58
C ASP A 344 2.82 13.76 23.90
N ALA A 345 1.52 13.54 24.09
CA ALA A 345 0.99 12.92 25.32
C ALA A 345 1.57 11.52 25.56
N TYR A 346 1.73 10.68 24.52
CA TYR A 346 2.37 9.36 24.66
C TYR A 346 3.90 9.38 24.58
N GLY A 347 4.53 10.56 24.48
CA GLY A 347 5.97 10.76 24.56
C GLY A 347 6.73 10.83 23.23
N ASP A 348 6.04 10.75 22.08
CA ASP A 348 6.67 10.95 20.77
C ASP A 348 6.55 12.42 20.32
N GLN A 349 7.43 13.27 20.85
CA GLN A 349 7.36 14.72 20.67
C GLN A 349 7.75 15.19 19.25
N ALA A 350 8.51 14.37 18.52
CA ALA A 350 9.01 14.73 17.20
C ALA A 350 7.88 14.98 16.17
N PRO A 351 6.94 14.06 15.94
CA PRO A 351 5.81 14.30 15.02
C PRO A 351 4.91 15.46 15.45
N ALA A 352 4.75 15.69 16.76
CA ALA A 352 4.01 16.85 17.27
C ALA A 352 4.70 18.17 16.87
N THR A 353 6.01 18.24 17.09
CA THR A 353 6.83 19.41 16.74
C THR A 353 6.87 19.66 15.23
N GLU A 354 7.05 18.60 14.43
CA GLU A 354 7.01 18.66 12.96
C GLU A 354 5.68 19.27 12.49
N THR A 355 4.56 18.76 13.01
CA THR A 355 3.21 19.21 12.67
C THR A 355 2.97 20.67 13.04
N LEU A 356 3.35 21.10 14.25
CA LEU A 356 3.18 22.49 14.67
C LEU A 356 4.05 23.46 13.87
N ARG A 357 5.29 23.07 13.54
CA ARG A 357 6.15 23.87 12.66
C ARG A 357 5.55 24.01 11.27
N LEU A 358 5.03 22.92 10.70
CA LEU A 358 4.37 22.95 9.41
C LEU A 358 3.15 23.87 9.45
N ALA A 359 2.29 23.76 10.46
CA ALA A 359 1.13 24.63 10.63
C ALA A 359 1.51 26.12 10.72
N ALA A 360 2.56 26.43 11.47
CA ALA A 360 3.07 27.80 11.60
C ALA A 360 3.60 28.38 10.27
N GLN A 361 4.20 27.56 9.40
CA GLN A 361 4.69 28.01 8.09
C GLN A 361 3.57 28.49 7.17
N TYR A 362 2.37 27.93 7.31
CA TYR A 362 1.19 28.29 6.52
C TYR A 362 0.25 29.26 7.25
N GLN A 363 0.67 29.83 8.39
CA GLN A 363 -0.11 30.82 9.10
C GLN A 363 -0.39 32.04 8.20
N GLY A 364 -1.65 32.43 8.12
CA GLY A 364 -2.08 33.60 7.37
C GLY A 364 -1.53 34.90 7.96
N ILE A 365 -1.48 35.95 7.14
CA ILE A 365 -1.09 37.30 7.59
C ILE A 365 -1.99 37.87 8.71
N ASP A 366 -3.20 37.32 8.84
CA ASP A 366 -4.16 37.63 9.90
C ASP A 366 -3.94 36.81 11.19
N GLY A 367 -2.86 36.01 11.23
CA GLY A 367 -2.49 35.15 12.34
C GLY A 367 -3.28 33.84 12.42
N ARG A 368 -4.16 33.55 11.45
CA ARG A 368 -4.96 32.32 11.48
C ARG A 368 -4.21 31.13 10.90
N ILE A 369 -4.45 29.96 11.48
CA ILE A 369 -3.98 28.68 10.96
C ILE A 369 -5.01 28.15 9.95
N PRO A 370 -4.60 27.79 8.72
CA PRO A 370 -5.51 27.20 7.75
C PRO A 370 -6.00 25.82 8.24
N THR A 371 -7.17 25.37 7.79
CA THR A 371 -7.67 24.02 8.08
C THR A 371 -7.00 22.98 7.17
N SER A 372 -6.80 23.33 5.91
CA SER A 372 -6.26 22.45 4.88
C SER A 372 -5.68 23.24 3.73
N ILE A 373 -4.75 22.60 3.03
CA ILE A 373 -4.17 23.09 1.78
C ILE A 373 -4.46 22.10 0.65
N ASN A 374 -4.54 22.59 -0.59
CA ASN A 374 -4.58 21.69 -1.74
C ASN A 374 -3.15 21.25 -2.12
N ALA A 375 -3.05 20.36 -3.11
CA ALA A 375 -1.77 19.90 -3.64
C ALA A 375 -0.92 21.02 -4.28
N THR A 376 -1.47 22.22 -4.51
CA THR A 376 -0.73 23.41 -4.98
C THR A 376 -0.47 24.41 -3.84
N HIS A 377 -0.63 23.96 -2.59
CA HIS A 377 -0.33 24.69 -1.35
C HIS A 377 -1.22 25.91 -1.10
N GLN A 378 -2.39 25.96 -1.75
CA GLN A 378 -3.38 27.00 -1.52
C GLN A 378 -4.29 26.61 -0.36
N VAL A 379 -4.55 27.56 0.53
CA VAL A 379 -5.50 27.40 1.64
C VAL A 379 -6.91 27.21 1.09
N ILE A 380 -7.55 26.11 1.46
CA ILE A 380 -8.92 25.77 0.98
C ILE A 380 -9.98 26.10 2.04
N ALA A 381 -9.62 26.02 3.32
CA ALA A 381 -10.53 26.27 4.42
C ALA A 381 -9.80 26.90 5.62
N ASN A 382 -10.53 27.65 6.43
CA ASN A 382 -10.03 28.25 7.66
C ASN A 382 -11.15 28.26 8.71
N ARG A 383 -10.92 27.65 9.87
CA ARG A 383 -11.85 27.65 11.00
C ARG A 383 -11.16 28.23 12.22
N ILE A 384 -11.88 29.08 12.96
CA ILE A 384 -11.39 29.70 14.21
C ILE A 384 -10.93 28.63 15.21
N SER A 385 -11.63 27.49 15.26
CA SER A 385 -11.30 26.36 16.11
C SER A 385 -9.92 25.75 15.82
N ASP A 386 -9.46 25.75 14.57
CA ASP A 386 -8.12 25.22 14.22
C ASP A 386 -7.03 26.14 14.79
N THR A 387 -7.23 27.46 14.69
CA THR A 387 -6.31 28.44 15.29
C THR A 387 -6.30 28.34 16.82
N ALA A 388 -7.47 28.19 17.45
CA ALA A 388 -7.56 28.03 18.90
C ALA A 388 -6.86 26.73 19.37
N LEU A 389 -7.09 25.61 18.67
CA LEU A 389 -6.46 24.34 19.03
C LEU A 389 -4.95 24.36 18.79
N PHE A 390 -4.47 25.05 17.74
CA PHE A 390 -3.05 25.25 17.50
C PHE A 390 -2.37 25.98 18.68
N LEU A 391 -3.02 27.01 19.23
CA LEU A 391 -2.51 27.75 20.40
C LEU A 391 -2.54 26.91 21.70
N ILE A 392 -3.38 25.89 21.78
CA ILE A 392 -3.41 24.95 22.93
C ILE A 392 -2.29 23.90 22.78
N ALA A 393 -1.99 23.51 21.54
CA ALA A 393 -0.97 22.51 21.23
C ALA A 393 0.46 23.08 21.28
N LEU A 394 0.62 24.39 21.02
CA LEU A 394 1.86 25.15 21.23
C LEU A 394 2.14 25.34 22.72
#